data_AF-A0A957RYE7-F1
#
_entry.id   AF-A0A957RYE7-F1
#
_cell.length_a   1.000
_cell.length_b   1.000
_cell.length_c   1.000
_cell.angle_alpha   90.00
_cell.angle_beta   90.00
_cell.angle_gamma   90.00
#
_symmetry.space_group_name_H-M   'P 1'
#
loop_
_entity.id
_entity.type
_entity.pdbx_description
1 polymer ?
#
loop_
_entity_poly.entity_id
_entity_poly.type
_entity_poly.pdbx_seq_one_letter_code
_entity_poly.pdbx_strand_id
1 'polypeptide(L)'
;MSVHQGIERIQSPSETRVARATIGRTLRRTLWALTLVITLAALGAAVPSAQQQRAAALVMTTAGWTFDITGWMAAALWDKAQTAITRPAAGIDAPTGAEMVRAYLDRAAAIREAEVAIEALFAAGDGETASAQALQARLDGLRAEQDAVRSTVEQIIERQVGGELARRGLGFAGASFPLVQFTFVEPPKKLVVSPRDRIATVHYRMLQPAFSTADAEATEATIAADFDLSAYVTR
;
A
#
# COMPACT_ATOMS: atom_id res chain seq x y z
N MET A 1 -21.85 -23.86 -102.63
CA MET A 1 -20.66 -24.70 -102.84
C MET A 1 -19.60 -24.24 -101.85
N SER A 2 -19.30 -25.05 -100.82
CA SER A 2 -18.15 -24.98 -99.88
C SER A 2 -17.93 -23.70 -99.04
N VAL A 3 -17.49 -23.67 -97.78
CA VAL A 3 -16.95 -24.62 -96.80
C VAL A 3 -16.93 -23.90 -95.43
N HIS A 4 -17.39 -24.58 -94.37
CA HIS A 4 -16.82 -24.71 -93.02
C HIS A 4 -16.28 -23.50 -92.18
N GLN A 5 -16.90 -23.37 -90.99
CA GLN A 5 -16.36 -23.17 -89.62
C GLN A 5 -15.37 -22.03 -89.24
N GLY A 6 -15.83 -21.18 -88.32
CA GLY A 6 -15.34 -21.10 -86.93
C GLY A 6 -14.03 -20.36 -86.65
N ILE A 7 -14.11 -19.15 -86.07
CA ILE A 7 -13.05 -18.59 -85.19
C ILE A 7 -13.71 -17.83 -84.04
N GLU A 8 -13.61 -18.40 -82.83
CA GLU A 8 -13.77 -17.71 -81.54
C GLU A 8 -12.76 -16.56 -81.45
N ARG A 9 -13.23 -15.37 -81.06
CA ARG A 9 -12.33 -14.29 -80.62
C ARG A 9 -12.48 -14.07 -79.11
N ILE A 10 -11.46 -14.58 -78.44
CA ILE A 10 -11.14 -14.55 -77.02
C ILE A 10 -11.18 -13.10 -76.48
N GLN A 11 -11.97 -12.85 -75.43
CA GLN A 11 -11.82 -11.67 -74.58
C GLN A 11 -10.52 -11.79 -73.78
N SER A 12 -9.63 -10.80 -73.94
CA SER A 12 -8.34 -10.69 -73.24
C SER A 12 -8.50 -10.47 -71.73
N PRO A 13 -7.91 -11.30 -70.85
CA PRO A 13 -7.96 -11.13 -69.40
C PRO A 13 -6.71 -10.47 -68.79
N SER A 14 -5.86 -9.76 -69.55
CA SER A 14 -4.52 -9.36 -69.09
C SER A 14 -4.41 -7.99 -68.40
N GLU A 15 -5.30 -7.02 -68.66
CA GLU A 15 -5.15 -5.67 -68.09
C GLU A 15 -5.62 -5.54 -66.63
N THR A 16 -6.56 -6.38 -66.20
CA THR A 16 -7.14 -6.32 -64.84
C THR A 16 -6.24 -6.92 -63.76
N ARG A 17 -5.28 -7.80 -64.11
CA ARG A 17 -4.36 -8.42 -63.14
C ARG A 17 -3.25 -7.49 -62.68
N VAL A 18 -2.73 -6.66 -63.57
CA VAL A 18 -1.60 -5.75 -63.24
C VAL A 18 -2.08 -4.62 -62.32
N ALA A 19 -3.21 -3.98 -62.63
CA ALA A 19 -3.79 -2.93 -61.78
C ALA A 19 -4.13 -3.43 -60.36
N ARG A 20 -4.70 -4.64 -60.24
CA ARG A 20 -5.00 -5.26 -58.93
C ARG A 20 -3.75 -5.56 -58.11
N ALA A 21 -2.64 -5.93 -58.75
CA ALA A 21 -1.38 -6.27 -58.07
C ALA A 21 -0.61 -5.04 -57.54
N THR A 22 -0.74 -3.87 -58.19
CA THR A 22 -0.17 -2.60 -57.71
C THR A 22 -1.05 -1.97 -56.64
N ILE A 23 -2.37 -1.99 -56.81
CA ILE A 23 -3.35 -1.51 -55.83
C ILE A 23 -3.25 -2.29 -54.50
N GLY A 24 -3.10 -3.62 -54.54
CA GLY A 24 -2.87 -4.42 -53.33
C GLY A 24 -1.55 -4.11 -52.62
N ARG A 25 -0.50 -3.73 -53.38
CA ARG A 25 0.80 -3.34 -52.80
C ARG A 25 0.79 -1.94 -52.20
N THR A 26 0.12 -0.98 -52.83
CA THR A 26 -0.03 0.38 -52.28
C THR A 26 -0.97 0.42 -51.08
N LEU A 27 -2.06 -0.35 -51.10
CA LEU A 27 -2.97 -0.52 -49.96
C LEU A 27 -2.26 -1.19 -48.77
N ARG A 28 -1.44 -2.22 -49.02
CA ARG A 28 -0.65 -2.87 -47.98
C ARG A 28 0.41 -1.93 -47.40
N ARG A 29 1.11 -1.14 -48.23
CA ARG A 29 2.11 -0.15 -47.76
C ARG A 29 1.47 0.97 -46.95
N THR A 30 0.30 1.47 -47.35
CA THR A 30 -0.44 2.49 -46.59
C THR A 30 -0.93 1.93 -45.27
N LEU A 31 -1.46 0.70 -45.23
CA LEU A 31 -1.79 0.02 -43.98
C LEU A 31 -0.57 -0.11 -43.06
N TRP A 32 0.57 -0.62 -43.54
CA TRP A 32 1.80 -0.71 -42.72
C TRP A 32 2.30 0.64 -42.22
N ALA A 33 2.23 1.69 -43.05
CA ALA A 33 2.58 3.04 -42.64
C ALA A 33 1.63 3.58 -41.55
N LEU A 34 0.33 3.30 -41.66
CA LEU A 34 -0.67 3.68 -40.67
C LEU A 34 -0.47 2.93 -39.36
N THR A 35 -0.19 1.62 -39.41
CA THR A 35 0.16 0.83 -38.22
C THR A 35 1.40 1.38 -37.55
N LEU A 36 2.47 1.66 -38.31
CA LEU A 36 3.70 2.25 -37.78
C LEU A 36 3.44 3.61 -37.10
N VAL A 37 2.64 4.47 -37.71
CA VAL A 37 2.27 5.78 -37.13
C VAL A 37 1.46 5.59 -35.84
N ILE A 38 0.51 4.66 -35.80
CA ILE A 38 -0.27 4.36 -34.59
C ILE A 38 0.64 3.79 -33.49
N THR A 39 1.56 2.89 -33.83
CA THR A 39 2.52 2.34 -32.87
C THR A 39 3.44 3.42 -32.32
N LEU A 40 3.99 4.30 -33.18
CA LEU A 40 4.81 5.43 -32.75
C LEU A 40 4.03 6.44 -31.90
N ALA A 41 2.76 6.71 -32.23
CA ALA A 41 1.89 7.58 -31.44
C ALA A 41 1.56 6.95 -30.07
N ALA A 42 1.31 5.65 -30.01
CA ALA A 42 1.08 4.92 -28.75
C ALA A 42 2.36 4.87 -27.88
N LEU A 43 3.53 4.71 -28.49
CA LEU A 43 4.82 4.81 -27.79
C LEU A 43 5.10 6.23 -27.28
N GLY A 44 4.76 7.27 -28.05
CA GLY A 44 4.87 8.66 -27.62
C GLY A 44 3.94 8.99 -26.45
N ALA A 45 2.72 8.44 -26.43
CA ALA A 45 1.77 8.55 -25.33
C ALA A 45 2.17 7.75 -24.07
N ALA A 46 3.12 6.82 -24.21
CA ALA A 46 3.66 6.04 -23.09
C ALA A 46 4.84 6.73 -22.39
N VAL A 47 5.31 7.88 -22.88
CA VAL A 47 6.31 8.68 -22.18
C VAL A 47 5.64 9.34 -20.97
N PRO A 48 6.03 9.01 -19.73
CA PRO A 48 5.41 9.60 -18.56
C PRO A 48 5.66 11.12 -18.59
N SER A 49 4.62 11.89 -18.31
CA SER A 49 4.74 13.35 -18.22
C SER A 49 5.75 13.73 -17.14
N ALA A 50 6.36 14.93 -17.23
CA ALA A 50 7.28 15.40 -16.20
C ALA A 50 6.66 15.37 -14.79
N GLN A 51 5.35 15.59 -14.70
CA GLN A 51 4.59 15.48 -13.45
C GLN A 51 4.49 14.01 -12.97
N GLN A 52 4.24 13.06 -13.85
CA GLN A 52 4.22 11.63 -13.51
C GLN A 52 5.60 11.13 -13.09
N GLN A 53 6.67 11.57 -13.76
CA GLN A 53 8.05 11.24 -13.38
C GLN A 53 8.41 11.81 -12.00
N ARG A 54 8.06 13.07 -11.73
CA ARG A 54 8.24 13.67 -10.39
C ARG A 54 7.44 12.96 -9.32
N ALA A 55 6.17 12.63 -9.59
CA ALA A 55 5.35 11.88 -8.66
C ALA A 55 5.96 10.50 -8.39
N ALA A 56 6.42 9.79 -9.41
CA ALA A 56 7.10 8.51 -9.26
C ALA A 56 8.41 8.63 -8.46
N ALA A 57 9.19 9.69 -8.67
CA ALA A 57 10.39 9.94 -7.88
C ALA A 57 10.06 10.20 -6.40
N LEU A 58 9.02 10.99 -6.10
CA LEU A 58 8.51 11.16 -4.74
C LEU A 58 8.04 9.82 -4.14
N VAL A 59 7.35 8.99 -4.93
CA VAL A 59 6.92 7.64 -4.52
C VAL A 59 8.10 6.79 -4.07
N MET A 60 9.24 6.92 -4.74
CA MET A 60 10.42 6.09 -4.47
C MET A 60 11.15 6.48 -3.18
N THR A 61 11.00 7.71 -2.68
CA THR A 61 11.63 8.15 -1.41
C THR A 61 11.17 7.32 -0.20
N THR A 62 9.96 6.76 -0.26
CA THR A 62 9.40 5.91 0.80
C THR A 62 9.06 4.51 0.28
N ALA A 63 9.75 4.04 -0.75
CA ALA A 63 9.53 2.70 -1.29
C ALA A 63 9.78 1.64 -0.20
N GLY A 64 8.94 0.61 -0.14
CA GLY A 64 9.00 -0.45 0.88
C GLY A 64 8.27 -0.13 2.19
N TRP A 65 8.08 1.15 2.52
CA TRP A 65 7.44 1.58 3.77
C TRP A 65 5.98 1.97 3.64
N THR A 66 5.35 1.72 2.48
CA THR A 66 3.94 2.09 2.27
C THR A 66 3.02 1.20 3.10
N PHE A 67 2.02 1.79 3.75
CA PHE A 67 0.97 1.05 4.45
C PHE A 67 -0.10 0.55 3.49
N ASP A 68 -0.30 -0.77 3.44
CA ASP A 68 -1.37 -1.42 2.68
C ASP A 68 -2.52 -1.79 3.60
N ILE A 69 -3.58 -0.98 3.57
CA ILE A 69 -4.80 -1.22 4.35
C ILE A 69 -5.52 -2.50 3.93
N THR A 70 -5.44 -2.87 2.65
CA THR A 70 -6.14 -4.07 2.14
C THR A 70 -5.42 -5.34 2.55
N GLY A 71 -4.10 -5.37 2.41
CA GLY A 71 -3.24 -6.43 2.93
C GLY A 71 -3.35 -6.57 4.45
N TRP A 72 -3.34 -5.45 5.19
CA TRP A 72 -3.57 -5.45 6.64
C TRP A 72 -4.93 -6.05 6.99
N MET A 73 -6.01 -5.65 6.32
CA MET A 73 -7.36 -6.15 6.60
C MET A 73 -7.47 -7.66 6.32
N ALA A 74 -6.89 -8.14 5.22
CA ALA A 74 -6.85 -9.57 4.91
C ALA A 74 -6.08 -10.36 5.98
N ALA A 75 -4.92 -9.85 6.42
CA ALA A 75 -4.13 -10.45 7.48
C ALA A 75 -4.87 -10.46 8.83
N ALA A 76 -5.55 -9.37 9.19
CA ALA A 76 -6.34 -9.29 10.42
C ALA A 76 -7.50 -10.29 10.44
N LEU A 77 -8.21 -10.44 9.31
CA LEU A 77 -9.27 -11.45 9.18
C LEU A 77 -8.70 -12.87 9.30
N TRP A 78 -7.54 -13.12 8.70
CA TRP A 78 -6.84 -14.41 8.82
C TRP A 78 -6.42 -14.71 10.27
N ASP A 79 -5.82 -13.73 10.95
CA ASP A 79 -5.41 -13.84 12.35
C ASP A 79 -6.62 -14.10 13.27
N LYS A 80 -7.78 -13.49 13.00
CA LYS A 80 -9.03 -13.78 13.71
C LYS A 80 -9.54 -15.18 13.46
N ALA A 81 -9.49 -15.67 12.22
CA ALA A 81 -9.85 -17.05 11.92
C ALA A 81 -8.94 -18.04 12.67
N GLN A 82 -7.63 -17.78 12.71
CA GLN A 82 -6.68 -18.59 13.48
C GLN A 82 -6.95 -18.53 14.98
N THR A 83 -7.16 -17.33 15.54
CA THR A 83 -7.43 -17.10 16.97
C THR A 83 -8.73 -17.78 17.44
N ALA A 84 -9.74 -17.87 16.57
CA ALA A 84 -10.97 -18.62 16.85
C ALA A 84 -10.74 -20.13 17.03
N ILE A 85 -9.71 -20.67 16.36
CA ILE A 85 -9.32 -22.09 16.42
C ILE A 85 -8.36 -22.32 17.59
N THR A 86 -7.27 -21.55 17.68
CA THR A 86 -6.20 -21.77 18.67
C THR A 86 -6.60 -21.35 20.08
N ARG A 87 -7.51 -20.37 20.21
CA ARG A 87 -8.05 -19.86 21.48
C ARG A 87 -6.92 -19.56 22.49
N PRO A 88 -6.01 -18.63 22.19
CA PRO A 88 -4.81 -18.39 22.99
C PRO A 88 -5.09 -17.96 24.44
N ALA A 89 -6.27 -17.41 24.73
CA ALA A 89 -6.69 -17.06 26.09
C ALA A 89 -7.51 -18.17 26.78
N ALA A 90 -7.58 -19.37 26.21
CA ALA A 90 -8.21 -20.52 26.84
C ALA A 90 -7.46 -20.90 28.11
N GLY A 91 -8.20 -21.11 29.21
CA GLY A 91 -7.63 -21.46 30.51
C GLY A 91 -7.11 -20.28 31.35
N ILE A 92 -7.02 -19.07 30.78
CA ILE A 92 -6.68 -17.85 31.54
C ILE A 92 -7.92 -17.40 32.32
N ASP A 93 -7.78 -17.31 33.65
CA ASP A 93 -8.82 -16.84 34.56
C ASP A 93 -8.94 -15.30 34.55
N ALA A 94 -10.02 -14.78 35.14
CA ALA A 94 -10.35 -13.36 35.07
C ALA A 94 -9.32 -12.43 35.74
N PRO A 95 -8.80 -12.74 36.95
CA PRO A 95 -7.74 -11.95 37.58
C PRO A 95 -6.47 -11.86 36.73
N THR A 96 -5.91 -13.01 36.33
CA THR A 96 -4.70 -13.07 35.48
C THR A 96 -4.92 -12.35 34.15
N GLY A 97 -6.09 -12.55 33.52
CA GLY A 97 -6.42 -11.86 32.27
C GLY A 97 -6.45 -10.33 32.43
N ALA A 98 -6.98 -9.82 33.55
CA ALA A 98 -6.99 -8.39 33.82
C ALA A 98 -5.57 -7.83 34.04
N GLU A 99 -4.67 -8.58 34.69
CA GLU A 99 -3.26 -8.21 34.82
C GLU A 99 -2.55 -8.16 33.47
N MET A 100 -2.77 -9.14 32.60
CA MET A 100 -2.21 -9.15 31.24
C MET A 100 -2.67 -7.94 30.41
N VAL A 101 -3.95 -7.58 30.50
CA VAL A 101 -4.49 -6.38 29.82
C VAL A 101 -3.83 -5.11 30.35
N ARG A 102 -3.68 -4.96 31.67
CA ARG A 102 -2.99 -3.79 32.24
C ARG A 102 -1.54 -3.71 31.79
N ALA A 103 -0.80 -4.81 31.87
CA ALA A 103 0.59 -4.87 31.41
C ALA A 103 0.73 -4.51 29.92
N TYR A 104 -0.23 -4.93 29.08
CA TYR A 104 -0.28 -4.57 27.67
C TYR A 104 -0.50 -3.06 27.45
N LEU A 105 -1.39 -2.44 28.23
CA LEU A 105 -1.65 -1.00 28.16
C LEU A 105 -0.49 -0.16 28.72
N ASP A 106 0.15 -0.63 29.78
CA ASP A 106 1.35 -0.01 30.37
C ASP A 106 2.52 -0.06 29.37
N ARG A 107 2.69 -1.20 28.68
CA ARG A 107 3.68 -1.32 27.60
C ARG A 107 3.37 -0.38 26.44
N ALA A 108 2.10 -0.24 26.05
CA ALA A 108 1.70 0.74 25.04
C ALA A 108 2.03 2.18 25.46
N ALA A 109 1.95 2.51 26.75
CA ALA A 109 2.41 3.80 27.26
C ALA A 109 3.93 3.95 27.17
N ALA A 110 4.69 2.92 27.56
CA ALA A 110 6.15 2.92 27.45
C ALA A 110 6.65 3.03 26.00
N ILE A 111 5.93 2.44 25.03
CA ILE A 111 6.19 2.61 23.59
C ILE A 111 6.07 4.09 23.21
N ARG A 112 4.95 4.73 23.54
CA ARG A 112 4.73 6.16 23.24
C ARG A 112 5.78 7.06 23.90
N GLU A 113 6.15 6.77 25.15
CA GLU A 113 7.20 7.52 25.85
C GLU A 113 8.56 7.39 25.15
N ALA A 114 8.91 6.19 24.67
CA ALA A 114 10.14 5.96 23.94
C ALA A 114 10.15 6.70 22.59
N GLU A 115 9.03 6.70 21.86
CA GLU A 115 8.90 7.45 20.60
C GLU A 115 9.07 8.95 20.81
N VAL A 116 8.41 9.52 21.82
CA VAL A 116 8.56 10.94 22.17
C VAL A 116 10.00 11.27 22.57
N ALA A 117 10.67 10.38 23.30
CA ALA A 117 12.06 10.59 23.70
C ALA A 117 13.03 10.55 22.50
N ILE A 118 12.83 9.61 21.56
CA ILE A 118 13.60 9.55 20.31
C ILE A 118 13.39 10.84 19.53
N GLU A 119 12.14 11.28 19.39
CA GLU A 119 11.82 12.50 18.67
C GLU A 119 12.48 13.75 19.28
N ALA A 120 12.47 13.86 20.61
CA ALA A 120 13.14 14.96 21.30
C ALA A 120 14.66 14.99 21.04
N LEU A 121 15.31 13.82 20.91
CA LEU A 121 16.73 13.74 20.56
C LEU A 121 16.99 14.21 19.12
N PHE A 122 16.15 13.82 18.17
CA PHE A 122 16.26 14.29 16.79
C PHE A 122 16.05 15.80 16.68
N ALA A 123 15.04 16.35 17.37
CA ALA A 123 14.79 17.78 17.43
C ALA A 123 15.95 18.57 18.06
N ALA A 124 16.70 17.97 18.99
CA ALA A 124 17.88 18.58 19.62
C ALA A 124 19.17 18.45 18.79
N GLY A 125 19.16 17.69 17.68
CA GLY A 125 20.35 17.38 16.88
C GLY A 125 21.20 16.20 17.41
N ASP A 126 20.70 15.46 18.39
CA ASP A 126 21.36 14.31 19.03
C ASP A 126 20.86 12.95 18.51
N GLY A 127 20.18 12.95 17.35
CA GLY A 127 19.51 11.77 16.77
C GLY A 127 20.44 10.62 16.35
N GLU A 128 21.72 10.89 16.12
CA GLU A 128 22.72 9.87 15.74
C GLU A 128 23.52 9.32 16.94
N THR A 129 23.21 9.77 18.16
CA THR A 129 23.94 9.37 19.36
C THR A 129 23.67 7.91 19.74
N ALA A 130 24.59 7.33 20.52
CA ALA A 130 24.39 6.00 21.12
C ALA A 130 23.13 5.96 22.01
N SER A 131 22.70 7.09 22.57
CA SER A 131 21.45 7.20 23.34
C SER A 131 20.23 7.02 22.45
N ALA A 132 20.19 7.66 21.27
CA ALA A 132 19.10 7.51 20.31
C ALA A 132 19.01 6.05 19.82
N GLN A 133 20.14 5.42 19.50
CA GLN A 133 20.19 4.01 19.10
C GLN A 133 19.70 3.06 20.20
N ALA A 134 20.08 3.30 21.46
CA ALA A 134 19.62 2.50 22.59
C ALA A 134 18.11 2.64 22.83
N LEU A 135 17.56 3.85 22.68
CA LEU A 135 16.11 4.07 22.75
C LEU A 135 15.36 3.40 21.61
N GLN A 136 15.89 3.44 20.38
CA GLN A 136 15.31 2.74 19.24
C GLN A 136 15.26 1.22 19.48
N ALA A 137 16.37 0.63 19.94
CA ALA A 137 16.41 -0.80 20.26
C ALA A 137 15.41 -1.18 21.38
N ARG A 138 15.24 -0.29 22.39
CA ARG A 138 14.23 -0.48 23.44
C ARG A 138 12.82 -0.41 22.88
N LEU A 139 12.52 0.54 21.99
CA LEU A 139 11.23 0.67 21.32
C LEU A 139 10.91 -0.59 20.51
N ASP A 140 11.87 -1.11 19.74
CA ASP A 140 11.69 -2.31 18.94
C ASP A 140 11.43 -3.55 19.82
N GLY A 141 12.13 -3.67 20.96
CA GLY A 141 11.88 -4.72 21.94
C GLY A 141 10.48 -4.63 22.56
N LEU A 142 10.05 -3.43 22.94
CA LEU A 142 8.70 -3.21 23.48
C LEU A 142 7.62 -3.58 22.45
N ARG A 143 7.79 -3.23 21.17
CA ARG A 143 6.88 -3.62 20.09
C ARG A 143 6.83 -5.12 19.88
N ALA A 144 7.98 -5.79 19.84
CA ALA A 144 8.04 -7.24 19.68
C ALA A 144 7.32 -7.97 20.84
N GLU A 145 7.51 -7.51 22.07
CA GLU A 145 6.79 -8.06 23.22
C GLU A 145 5.28 -7.77 23.18
N GLN A 146 4.88 -6.59 22.70
CA GLN A 146 3.48 -6.22 22.50
C GLN A 146 2.82 -7.16 21.48
N ASP A 147 3.46 -7.39 20.34
CA ASP A 147 2.94 -8.25 19.27
C ASP A 147 2.84 -9.71 19.69
N ALA A 148 3.80 -10.21 20.49
CA ALA A 148 3.82 -11.59 20.97
C ALA A 148 2.60 -11.97 21.81
N VAL A 149 2.03 -11.01 22.56
CA VAL A 149 0.87 -11.26 23.44
C VAL A 149 -0.44 -10.69 22.90
N ARG A 150 -0.40 -9.95 21.78
CA ARG A 150 -1.53 -9.19 21.23
C ARG A 150 -2.80 -10.02 21.08
N SER A 151 -2.74 -11.15 20.37
CA SER A 151 -3.92 -12.00 20.12
C SER A 151 -4.54 -12.56 21.41
N THR A 152 -3.71 -12.84 22.42
CA THR A 152 -4.19 -13.29 23.74
C THR A 152 -4.94 -12.18 24.46
N VAL A 153 -4.36 -10.97 24.49
CA VAL A 153 -4.96 -9.80 25.15
C VAL A 153 -6.26 -9.37 24.46
N GLU A 154 -6.29 -9.35 23.13
CA GLU A 154 -7.51 -9.09 22.35
C GLU A 154 -8.63 -10.06 22.75
N GLN A 155 -8.34 -11.38 22.74
CA GLN A 155 -9.33 -12.38 23.09
C GLN A 155 -9.80 -12.27 24.55
N ILE A 156 -8.92 -11.87 25.48
CA ILE A 156 -9.32 -11.59 26.87
C ILE A 156 -10.35 -10.47 26.91
N ILE A 157 -10.09 -9.35 26.24
CA ILE A 157 -10.98 -8.18 26.24
C ILE A 157 -12.29 -8.51 25.52
N GLU A 158 -12.23 -9.18 24.37
CA GLU A 158 -13.42 -9.64 23.64
C GLU A 158 -14.34 -10.49 24.53
N ARG A 159 -13.76 -11.43 25.29
CA ARG A 159 -14.49 -12.27 26.25
C ARG A 159 -15.06 -11.48 27.41
N GLN A 160 -14.31 -10.52 27.97
CA GLN A 160 -14.75 -9.68 29.08
C GLN A 160 -15.93 -8.79 28.66
N VAL A 161 -15.80 -8.09 27.54
CA VAL A 161 -16.84 -7.21 27.00
C VAL A 161 -18.05 -8.02 26.55
N GLY A 162 -17.86 -9.13 25.84
CA GLY A 162 -18.94 -10.03 25.44
C GLY A 162 -19.68 -10.61 26.65
N GLY A 163 -18.95 -10.99 27.71
CA GLY A 163 -19.53 -11.44 28.96
C GLY A 163 -20.40 -10.37 29.64
N GLU A 164 -19.99 -9.11 29.62
CA GLU A 164 -20.81 -8.00 30.14
C GLU A 164 -22.05 -7.73 29.30
N LEU A 165 -21.93 -7.78 27.97
CA LEU A 165 -23.09 -7.63 27.08
C LEU A 165 -24.13 -8.72 27.35
N ALA A 166 -23.70 -9.98 27.43
CA ALA A 166 -24.60 -11.10 27.74
C ALA A 166 -25.27 -10.93 29.12
N ARG A 167 -24.52 -10.50 30.15
CA ARG A 167 -25.07 -10.19 31.49
C ARG A 167 -26.13 -9.10 31.47
N ARG A 168 -26.03 -8.13 30.56
CA ARG A 168 -26.98 -7.02 30.39
C ARG A 168 -28.18 -7.37 29.51
N GLY A 169 -28.37 -8.65 29.17
CA GLY A 169 -29.50 -9.13 28.36
C GLY A 169 -29.28 -9.02 26.86
N LEU A 170 -28.08 -8.63 26.42
CA LEU A 170 -27.69 -8.58 25.01
C LEU A 170 -27.04 -9.92 24.60
N GLY A 171 -27.68 -11.04 24.97
CA GLY A 171 -27.26 -12.38 24.60
C GLY A 171 -28.17 -12.97 23.53
N PHE A 172 -27.60 -13.61 22.52
CA PHE A 172 -28.33 -14.37 21.51
C PHE A 172 -27.66 -15.72 21.27
N ALA A 173 -28.45 -16.80 21.30
CA ALA A 173 -27.99 -18.17 21.04
C ALA A 173 -26.73 -18.61 21.84
N GLY A 174 -26.62 -18.18 23.10
CA GLY A 174 -25.50 -18.54 23.99
C GLY A 174 -24.22 -17.71 23.81
N ALA A 175 -24.25 -16.69 22.95
CA ALA A 175 -23.17 -15.71 22.77
C ALA A 175 -23.69 -14.27 22.99
N SER A 176 -22.79 -13.28 23.09
CA SER A 176 -23.20 -11.87 23.08
C SER A 176 -23.66 -11.44 21.69
N PHE A 177 -24.65 -10.56 21.62
CA PHE A 177 -25.04 -9.88 20.40
C PHE A 177 -25.06 -8.36 20.64
N PRO A 178 -24.23 -7.57 19.94
CA PRO A 178 -23.33 -7.96 18.86
C PRO A 178 -22.15 -8.84 19.32
N LEU A 179 -21.57 -9.58 18.38
CA LEU A 179 -20.29 -10.26 18.60
C LEU A 179 -19.20 -9.19 18.79
N VAL A 180 -18.39 -9.35 19.83
CA VAL A 180 -17.28 -8.44 20.11
C VAL A 180 -16.02 -9.01 19.48
N GLN A 181 -15.52 -8.34 18.45
CA GLN A 181 -14.27 -8.69 17.77
C GLN A 181 -13.55 -7.40 17.37
N PHE A 182 -12.25 -7.34 17.60
CA PHE A 182 -11.43 -6.19 17.19
C PHE A 182 -9.96 -6.57 17.12
N THR A 183 -9.19 -5.88 16.30
CA THR A 183 -7.73 -6.07 16.22
C THR A 183 -7.05 -4.77 16.62
N PHE A 184 -6.07 -4.85 17.52
CA PHE A 184 -5.19 -3.74 17.83
C PHE A 184 -4.26 -3.49 16.64
N VAL A 185 -4.12 -2.22 16.29
CA VAL A 185 -3.24 -1.78 15.22
C VAL A 185 -2.54 -0.50 15.67
N GLU A 186 -1.24 -0.43 15.42
CA GLU A 186 -0.49 0.80 15.57
C GLU A 186 -0.83 1.73 14.40
N PRO A 187 -1.21 3.00 14.66
CA PRO A 187 -1.63 3.89 13.59
C PRO A 187 -0.53 4.09 12.55
N PRO A 188 -0.84 3.99 11.24
CA PRO A 188 0.13 4.30 10.21
C PRO A 188 0.53 5.78 10.25
N LYS A 189 1.80 6.05 9.97
CA LYS A 189 2.31 7.42 9.80
C LYS A 189 1.86 7.98 8.45
N LYS A 190 1.94 9.30 8.27
CA LYS A 190 1.53 9.97 7.05
C LYS A 190 2.61 10.96 6.60
N LEU A 191 3.16 10.73 5.42
CA LEU A 191 3.93 11.72 4.69
C LEU A 191 2.97 12.69 4.01
N VAL A 192 3.23 13.98 4.18
CA VAL A 192 2.57 15.09 3.49
C VAL A 192 3.65 15.93 2.81
N VAL A 193 3.49 16.18 1.51
CA VAL A 193 4.40 17.00 0.73
C VAL A 193 3.63 18.19 0.16
N SER A 194 4.19 19.38 0.33
CA SER A 194 3.62 20.65 -0.10
C SER A 194 4.63 21.54 -0.82
N PRO A 195 4.18 22.43 -1.73
CA PRO A 195 5.01 23.51 -2.23
C PRO A 195 5.41 24.46 -1.09
N ARG A 196 6.54 25.15 -1.25
CA ARG A 196 7.03 26.15 -0.28
C ARG A 196 6.35 27.51 -0.43
N ASP A 197 5.84 27.82 -1.62
CA ASP A 197 5.26 29.11 -2.00
C ASP A 197 3.77 29.23 -1.65
N ARG A 198 3.09 28.12 -1.34
CA ARG A 198 1.65 28.10 -1.03
C ARG A 198 1.25 26.89 -0.20
N ILE A 199 0.19 27.05 0.59
CA ILE A 199 -0.41 25.96 1.36
C ILE A 199 -1.23 25.06 0.41
N ALA A 200 -0.62 23.96 -0.02
CA ALA A 200 -1.28 22.94 -0.83
C ALA A 200 -0.62 21.57 -0.60
N THR A 201 -1.38 20.49 -0.59
CA THR A 201 -0.81 19.13 -0.63
C THR A 201 -0.67 18.68 -2.07
N VAL A 202 0.57 18.43 -2.52
CA VAL A 202 0.86 17.90 -3.86
C VAL A 202 1.08 16.39 -3.85
N HIS A 203 1.46 15.83 -2.71
CA HIS A 203 1.59 14.40 -2.51
C HIS A 203 1.31 14.04 -1.04
N TYR A 204 0.70 12.89 -0.81
CA TYR A 204 0.62 12.30 0.51
C TYR A 204 0.73 10.79 0.41
N ARG A 205 1.14 10.16 1.52
CA ARG A 205 1.23 8.71 1.60
C ARG A 205 1.13 8.22 3.03
N MET A 206 0.42 7.11 3.22
CA MET A 206 0.44 6.38 4.49
C MET A 206 1.67 5.49 4.53
N LEU A 207 2.40 5.56 5.63
CA LEU A 207 3.62 4.82 5.90
C LEU A 207 3.37 3.83 7.02
N GLN A 208 4.12 2.74 7.02
CA GLN A 208 4.07 1.74 8.08
C GLN A 208 4.46 2.39 9.43
N PRO A 209 3.87 1.94 10.55
CA PRO A 209 4.18 2.50 11.87
C PRO A 209 5.67 2.42 12.23
N ALA A 210 6.33 1.34 11.79
CA ALA A 210 7.75 1.08 12.02
C ALA A 210 8.70 2.01 11.24
N PHE A 211 8.19 2.92 10.41
CA PHE A 211 9.02 3.91 9.72
C PHE A 211 9.69 4.83 10.75
N SER A 212 11.02 4.75 10.87
CA SER A 212 11.75 5.35 11.99
C SER A 212 11.81 6.87 11.90
N THR A 213 12.11 7.55 13.02
CA THR A 213 12.36 9.00 13.01
C THR A 213 13.56 9.34 12.13
N ALA A 214 14.61 8.51 12.14
CA ALA A 214 15.77 8.69 11.26
C ALA A 214 15.38 8.63 9.78
N ASP A 215 14.56 7.65 9.39
CA ASP A 215 14.07 7.52 8.01
C ASP A 215 13.17 8.69 7.62
N ALA A 216 12.37 9.20 8.56
CA ALA A 216 11.54 10.38 8.36
C ALA A 216 12.39 11.63 8.08
N GLU A 217 13.37 11.93 8.93
CA GLU A 217 14.30 13.05 8.73
C GLU A 217 15.05 12.94 7.41
N ALA A 218 15.58 11.76 7.09
CA ALA A 218 16.29 11.52 5.84
C ALA A 218 15.37 11.71 4.61
N THR A 219 14.12 11.24 4.70
CA THR A 219 13.13 11.40 3.64
C THR A 219 12.72 12.86 3.46
N GLU A 220 12.46 13.57 4.56
CA GLU A 220 12.10 14.99 4.55
C GLU A 220 13.23 15.83 3.95
N ALA A 221 14.48 15.57 4.35
CA ALA A 221 15.67 16.24 3.82
C ALA A 221 15.88 15.95 2.33
N THR A 222 15.69 14.69 1.89
CA THR A 222 15.79 14.31 0.48
C THR A 222 14.74 15.03 -0.36
N ILE A 223 13.49 15.09 0.11
CA ILE A 223 12.41 15.78 -0.60
C ILE A 223 12.70 17.29 -0.69
N ALA A 224 13.23 17.87 0.37
CA ALA A 224 13.64 19.27 0.40
C ALA A 224 14.76 19.59 -0.59
N ALA A 225 15.80 18.76 -0.63
CA ALA A 225 16.98 18.99 -1.47
C ALA A 225 16.71 18.73 -2.96
N ASP A 226 16.06 17.62 -3.30
CA ASP A 226 15.94 17.15 -4.68
C ASP A 226 14.74 17.78 -5.43
N PHE A 227 13.71 18.21 -4.69
CA PHE A 227 12.45 18.67 -5.30
C PHE A 227 12.07 20.11 -4.95
N ASP A 228 12.80 20.77 -4.04
CA ASP A 228 12.45 22.08 -3.48
C ASP A 228 11.01 22.12 -2.91
N LEU A 229 10.62 21.05 -2.23
CA LEU A 229 9.32 20.91 -1.59
C LEU A 229 9.48 20.87 -0.07
N SER A 230 8.41 21.23 0.63
CA SER A 230 8.28 20.94 2.05
C SER A 230 7.70 19.53 2.22
N ALA A 231 8.26 18.78 3.15
CA ALA A 231 7.78 17.45 3.52
C ALA A 231 7.63 17.38 5.04
N TYR A 232 6.64 16.61 5.49
CA TYR A 232 6.43 16.32 6.89
C TYR A 232 5.84 14.92 7.04
N VAL A 233 6.46 14.11 7.89
CA VAL A 233 5.98 12.81 8.31
C VAL A 233 5.36 12.95 9.69
N THR A 234 4.11 12.53 9.85
CA THR A 234 3.46 12.50 11.17
C THR A 234 4.16 11.52 12.07
N ARG A 235 4.33 11.91 13.33
CA ARG A 235 5.04 11.15 14.36
C ARG A 235 4.07 10.76 15.46
#